data_AF-A0A371MR94-F1
#
_entry.id   AF-A0A371MR94-F1
#
_cell.length_a   1.000
_cell.length_b   1.000
_cell.length_c   1.000
_cell.angle_alpha   90.00
_cell.angle_beta   90.00
_cell.angle_gamma   90.00
#
_symmetry.space_group_name_H-M   'P 1'
#
loop_
_entity.id
_entity.type
_entity.pdbx_description
1 polymer ?
#
loop_
_entity_poly.entity_id
_entity_poly.type
_entity_poly.pdbx_seq_one_letter_code
_entity_poly.pdbx_strand_id
1 'polypeptide(L)' 'MVRVLLALDDDIPQAHVQTNAIEDMVETASGAEVFILHVFSDNPEGASVQQVEAVREAQDRLEALGVDVELLEARGSPSE' A
#
# COMPACT_ATOMS: atom_id res chain seq x y z
N MET A 1 -14.78 11.72 3.02
CA MET A 1 -13.45 11.20 3.36
C MET A 1 -13.52 9.68 3.47
N VAL A 2 -12.68 8.99 2.72
CA VAL A 2 -12.59 7.52 2.72
C VAL A 2 -11.26 7.08 3.35
N ARG A 3 -11.25 5.93 4.01
CA ARG A 3 -10.03 5.33 4.59
C ARG A 3 -9.88 3.94 4.01
N VAL A 4 -8.71 3.66 3.43
CA VAL A 4 -8.47 2.45 2.64
C VAL A 4 -7.30 1.70 3.27
N LEU A 5 -7.45 0.40 3.46
CA LEU A 5 -6.32 -0.49 3.72
C LEU A 5 -5.96 -1.19 2.41
N LEU A 6 -4.74 -0.96 1.94
CA LEU A 6 -4.19 -1.57 0.75
C LEU A 6 -3.09 -2.56 1.16
N ALA A 7 -3.39 -3.85 1.12
CA ALA A 7 -2.41 -4.88 1.42
C ALA A 7 -1.60 -5.24 0.16
N LEU A 8 -0.29 -5.06 0.21
CA LEU A 8 0.62 -5.35 -0.89
C LEU A 8 1.67 -6.38 -0.47
N ASP A 9 1.94 -7.34 -1.35
CA ASP A 9 3.11 -8.21 -1.29
C ASP A 9 4.24 -7.60 -2.16
N ASP A 10 5.17 -8.42 -2.64
CA ASP A 10 6.27 -8.01 -3.51
C ASP A 10 5.95 -8.17 -5.01
N ASP A 11 4.73 -8.56 -5.39
CA ASP A 11 4.29 -8.66 -6.79
C ASP A 11 3.93 -7.27 -7.34
N ILE A 12 4.89 -6.65 -8.04
CA ILE A 12 4.75 -5.31 -8.64
C ILE A 12 3.56 -5.22 -9.62
N PRO A 13 3.41 -6.13 -10.61
CA PRO A 13 2.24 -6.12 -11.49
C PRO A 13 0.90 -6.13 -10.72
N GLN A 14 0.78 -6.96 -9.68
CA GLN A 14 -0.44 -7.00 -8.88
C GLN A 14 -0.62 -5.72 -8.05
N ALA A 15 0.46 -5.18 -7.47
CA ALA A 15 0.43 -3.93 -6.73
C ALA A 15 -0.05 -2.76 -7.61
N HIS A 16 0.37 -2.70 -8.87
CA HIS A 16 -0.13 -1.72 -9.83
C HIS A 16 -1.63 -1.87 -10.09
N VAL A 17 -2.12 -3.08 -10.31
CA VAL A 17 -3.56 -3.32 -10.55
C VAL A 17 -4.39 -2.88 -9.35
N GLN A 18 -3.95 -3.22 -8.14
CA GLN A 18 -4.64 -2.79 -6.91
C GLN A 18 -4.58 -1.27 -6.73
N THR A 19 -3.42 -0.66 -6.96
CA THR A 19 -3.25 0.80 -6.85
C THR A 19 -4.16 1.53 -7.83
N ASN A 20 -4.23 1.11 -9.11
CA ASN A 20 -5.15 1.67 -10.10
C ASN A 20 -6.60 1.68 -9.61
N ALA A 21 -7.05 0.59 -8.99
CA ALA A 21 -8.42 0.49 -8.48
C ALA A 21 -8.68 1.46 -7.31
N ILE A 22 -7.65 1.76 -6.51
CA ILE A 22 -7.74 2.77 -5.45
C ILE A 22 -7.71 4.18 -6.04
N GLU A 23 -6.86 4.45 -7.04
CA GLU A 23 -6.78 5.75 -7.74
C GLU A 23 -8.16 6.18 -8.27
N ASP A 24 -8.85 5.29 -9.00
CA ASP A 24 -10.21 5.55 -9.51
C ASP A 24 -11.21 5.91 -8.40
N MET A 25 -11.06 5.29 -7.21
CA MET A 25 -11.93 5.53 -6.07
C MET A 25 -11.63 6.87 -5.39
N VAL A 26 -10.36 7.21 -5.18
CA VAL A 26 -9.96 8.42 -4.43
C VAL A 26 -10.17 9.70 -5.22
N GLU A 27 -10.06 9.67 -6.56
CA GLU A 27 -10.34 10.83 -7.43
C GLU A 27 -11.77 11.37 -7.27
N THR A 28 -12.72 10.49 -6.97
CA THR A 28 -14.14 10.86 -6.80
C THR A 28 -14.51 11.20 -5.35
N ALA A 29 -13.60 10.95 -4.40
CA ALA A 29 -13.85 11.15 -2.98
C ALA A 29 -13.58 12.61 -2.55
N SER A 30 -14.26 13.06 -1.49
CA SER A 30 -14.03 14.36 -0.85
C SER A 30 -12.77 14.42 0.03
N GLY A 31 -11.80 13.52 -0.21
CA GLY A 31 -10.58 13.29 0.59
C GLY A 31 -10.37 11.81 0.89
N ALA A 32 -9.11 11.38 0.95
CA ALA A 32 -8.73 9.98 1.17
C ALA A 32 -7.47 9.85 2.03
N GLU A 33 -7.45 8.81 2.86
CA GLU A 33 -6.29 8.35 3.62
C GLU A 33 -6.08 6.87 3.29
N VAL A 34 -4.87 6.49 2.88
CA VAL A 34 -4.54 5.12 2.48
C VAL A 34 -3.46 4.56 3.41
N PHE A 35 -3.75 3.42 4.01
CA PHE A 35 -2.81 2.63 4.79
C PHE A 35 -2.28 1.52 3.90
N ILE A 36 -0.99 1.56 3.56
CA ILE A 36 -0.35 0.48 2.80
C ILE A 36 0.25 -0.52 3.79
N LEU A 37 -0.28 -1.73 3.82
CA LEU A 37 0.18 -2.80 4.69
C LEU A 37 1.01 -3.80 3.90
N HIS A 38 2.24 -4.05 4.36
CA HIS A 38 3.03 -5.19 3.94
C HIS A 38 3.18 -6.19 5.10
N VAL A 39 2.90 -7.47 4.83
CA VAL A 39 3.02 -8.55 5.82
C VAL A 39 4.17 -9.46 5.43
N PHE A 40 5.24 -9.45 6.22
CA PHE A 40 6.40 -10.31 5.99
C PHE A 40 6.09 -11.74 6.44
N SER A 41 6.13 -12.71 5.51
CA SER A 41 5.84 -14.13 5.74
C SER A 41 7.03 -14.92 6.30
N ASP A 42 8.22 -14.73 5.75
CA ASP A 42 9.48 -15.28 6.27
C ASP A 42 10.49 -14.13 6.37
N ASN A 43 10.71 -13.60 7.57
CA ASN A 43 11.44 -12.35 7.83
C ASN A 43 12.93 -12.45 7.42
N PRO A 44 13.34 -11.92 6.25
CA PRO A 44 14.75 -11.81 5.93
C PRO A 44 15.23 -10.56 6.65
N GLU A 45 15.94 -10.74 7.77
CA GLU A 45 16.88 -9.73 8.27
C GLU A 45 16.33 -8.33 8.64
N GLY A 46 15.05 -8.21 9.03
CA GLY A 46 14.53 -6.92 9.52
C GLY A 46 14.34 -5.88 8.43
N ALA A 47 13.98 -6.34 7.23
CA ALA A 47 13.55 -5.47 6.14
C ALA A 47 12.40 -4.54 6.60
N SER A 48 12.49 -3.28 6.19
CA SER A 48 11.45 -2.27 6.41
C SER A 48 10.49 -2.28 5.22
N VAL A 49 9.21 -2.00 5.47
CA VAL A 49 8.20 -1.81 4.42
C VAL A 49 8.60 -0.78 3.35
N GLN A 50 9.41 0.22 3.72
CA GLN A 50 9.97 1.21 2.78
C GLN A 50 10.97 0.63 1.78
N GLN A 51 11.48 -0.58 2.01
CA GLN A 51 12.42 -1.25 1.11
C GLN A 51 11.70 -2.10 0.05
N VAL A 52 10.40 -2.34 0.22
CA VAL A 52 9.58 -3.11 -0.74
C VAL A 52 9.25 -2.22 -1.92
N GLU A 53 9.74 -2.59 -3.11
CA GLU A 53 9.56 -1.80 -4.34
C GLU A 53 8.08 -1.57 -4.68
N ALA A 54 7.26 -2.61 -4.59
CA ALA A 54 5.82 -2.53 -4.80
C ALA A 54 5.12 -1.50 -3.88
N VAL A 55 5.53 -1.42 -2.62
CA VAL A 55 5.00 -0.46 -1.64
C VAL A 55 5.43 0.96 -1.98
N ARG A 56 6.71 1.17 -2.28
CA ARG A 56 7.24 2.48 -2.66
C ARG A 56 6.54 3.04 -3.90
N GLU A 57 6.38 2.22 -4.93
CA GLU A 57 5.72 2.66 -6.15
C GLU A 57 4.24 3.00 -5.93
N ALA A 58 3.54 2.22 -5.11
CA ALA A 58 2.16 2.53 -4.73
C ALA A 58 2.06 3.82 -3.90
N GLN A 59 2.97 4.03 -2.94
CA GLN A 59 3.05 5.25 -2.15
C GLN A 59 3.28 6.47 -3.05
N ASP A 60 4.33 6.45 -3.87
CA ASP A 60 4.70 7.58 -4.74
C ASP A 60 3.54 7.99 -5.64
N ARG A 61 2.79 7.01 -6.17
CA ARG A 61 1.63 7.25 -7.02
C ARG A 61 0.45 7.88 -6.29
N LEU A 62 0.10 7.36 -5.11
CA LEU A 62 -1.01 7.88 -4.31
C LEU A 62 -0.69 9.27 -3.74
N GLU A 63 0.53 9.49 -3.27
CA GLU A 63 0.98 10.81 -2.81
C GLU A 63 0.98 11.84 -3.95
N ALA A 64 1.32 11.45 -5.19
CA ALA A 64 1.24 12.32 -6.35
C ALA A 64 -0.20 12.79 -6.66
N LEU A 65 -1.22 12.06 -6.20
CA LEU A 65 -2.63 12.44 -6.27
C LEU A 65 -3.10 13.28 -5.06
N GLY A 66 -2.19 13.59 -4.12
CA GLY A 66 -2.50 14.34 -2.91
C GLY A 66 -3.21 13.51 -1.83
N VAL A 67 -3.09 12.19 -1.89
CA VAL A 67 -3.61 11.27 -0.86
C VAL A 67 -2.63 11.19 0.31
N ASP A 68 -3.14 11.23 1.54
CA ASP A 68 -2.32 10.97 2.73
C ASP A 68 -2.06 9.46 2.83
N VAL A 69 -0.77 9.07 2.82
CA VAL A 69 -0.36 7.65 2.86
C VAL A 69 0.38 7.35 4.16
N GLU A 70 -0.02 6.27 4.84
CA GLU A 70 0.69 5.70 5.99
C GLU A 70 1.16 4.28 5.66
N LEU A 71 2.43 3.99 5.95
CA LEU A 71 2.99 2.66 5.75
C LEU A 71 2.89 1.85 7.04
N LEU A 72 2.31 0.66 6.94
CA LEU A 72 2.16 -0.31 8.00
C LEU A 72 2.96 -1.58 7.68
N GLU A 73 3.60 -2.12 8.70
CA GLU A 73 4.31 -3.39 8.61
C GLU A 73 3.79 -4.38 9.65
N ALA A 74 3.60 -5.62 9.22
CA ALA A 74 3.24 -6.73 10.09
C ALA A 74 4.02 -7.99 9.74
N ARG A 75 3.86 -9.01 10.58
CA ARG A 75 4.48 -10.32 10.40
C ARG A 75 3.45 -11.42 10.59
N GLY A 76 3.61 -12.52 9.86
CA GLY A 76 2.74 -13.68 9.96
C GLY A 76 1.86 -13.86 8.74
N SER A 77 0.62 -14.31 8.96
CA SER A 77 -0.34 -14.52 7.88
C SER A 77 -0.99 -13.19 7.48
N PRO A 78 -1.06 -12.82 6.18
CA PRO A 78 -1.75 -11.62 5.73
C PRO A 78 -3.26 -11.57 6.06
N SER A 79 -3.86 -12.71 6.40
CA SER A 79 -5.30 -12.85 6.65
C SER A 79 -5.70 -12.95 8.13
N GLU A 80 -4.74 -12.94 9.05
CA GLU A 80 -4.97 -12.96 10.50
C GLU A 80 -4.87 -11.56 11.12
#